data_AF-A0A0A1NF50-F1
#
_entry.id   AF-A0A0A1NF50-F1
#
_cell.length_a   1.000
_cell.length_b   1.000
_cell.length_c   1.000
_cell.angle_alpha   90.00
_cell.angle_beta   90.00
_cell.angle_gamma   90.00
#
_symmetry.space_group_name_H-M   'P 1'
#
loop_
_entity.id
_entity.type
_entity.pdbx_description
1 polymer ?
#
loop_
_entity_poly.entity_id
_entity_poly.type
_entity_poly.pdbx_seq_one_letter_code
_entity_poly.pdbx_strand_id
1 'polypeptide(L)'
;MLRTAFQRSLSGLIKRPWTPMTRPMSTLKIQPMRRPCLAMIPKSNIFKTQQRLIQVSAAQTVTKPIVGYWLYFNAGLVFAIVVVGGLTRLTESGLSITEWNVISGMKPPRSEQEWVEEFEKYKQFPEYKLLNRHMTLDEFKNIFYWEWSHRMIGRFIGMSFIVPGLYFASKGYMTKRVMKQTFGISCLLGFQGFMGWYMVKSGLSEALMKEPGAVPRVSQYRLTAHLATAVAIYGSTIFVAADILRQHKIATGQYPSSTASMLNNPVLKRFRIASHSLGALILLTLLSGGLVAGLDAGLIYNEFPFMGEGLVPPKSELWSDFYVKPNDNGKWRNFLENPTTVQFDHRTLAETTATLTAALWAYSRRLPLPKNARLAVNTMMGAVIVQVTLGISTLIYMVPIELAAAHQAGALALVTSNFWLIHALRRVPL
;
A
#
# COMPACT_ATOMS: atom_id res chain seq x y z
N MET A 1 2.60 53.52 5.16
CA MET A 1 2.40 53.45 3.70
C MET A 1 1.69 52.16 3.36
N LEU A 2 0.36 52.23 3.30
CA LEU A 2 -0.57 51.14 3.07
C LEU A 2 -1.81 51.80 2.43
N ARG A 3 -2.39 51.14 1.44
CA ARG A 3 -3.63 51.51 0.70
C ARG A 3 -3.47 52.53 -0.43
N THR A 4 -3.40 52.06 -1.67
CA THR A 4 -4.10 52.63 -2.85
C THR A 4 -3.88 51.76 -4.09
N ALA A 5 -4.61 50.65 -4.21
CA ALA A 5 -4.78 49.94 -5.47
C ALA A 5 -6.01 49.01 -5.44
N PHE A 6 -7.17 49.52 -5.00
CA PHE A 6 -8.44 48.80 -5.14
C PHE A 6 -9.63 49.78 -5.09
N GLN A 7 -9.68 50.71 -6.05
CA GLN A 7 -10.84 51.57 -6.26
C GLN A 7 -10.79 52.18 -7.66
N ARG A 8 -11.24 51.42 -8.67
CA ARG A 8 -11.79 51.90 -9.96
C ARG A 8 -12.10 50.71 -10.86
N SER A 9 -13.34 50.24 -10.82
CA SER A 9 -14.17 49.85 -11.98
C SER A 9 -15.37 49.05 -11.50
N LEU A 10 -16.22 49.71 -10.71
CA LEU A 10 -17.56 49.27 -10.34
C LEU A 10 -18.49 50.39 -10.80
N SER A 11 -18.69 50.47 -12.11
CA SER A 11 -19.62 51.42 -12.73
C SER A 11 -20.09 50.83 -14.05
N GLY A 12 -21.02 49.89 -13.97
CA GLY A 12 -21.61 49.28 -15.14
C GLY A 12 -22.41 48.07 -14.76
N LEU A 13 -23.61 48.29 -14.19
CA LEU A 13 -24.77 47.39 -14.17
C LEU A 13 -25.72 47.85 -13.05
N ILE A 14 -26.60 48.80 -13.35
CA ILE A 14 -27.95 48.97 -12.77
C ILE A 14 -28.65 50.00 -13.66
N LYS A 15 -29.71 49.57 -14.36
CA LYS A 15 -30.91 50.32 -14.76
C LYS A 15 -31.61 49.59 -15.92
N ARG A 16 -32.60 48.76 -15.62
CA ARG A 16 -33.77 48.55 -16.50
C ARG A 16 -35.03 48.36 -15.65
N PRO A 17 -36.12 49.12 -15.89
CA PRO A 17 -37.36 49.01 -15.12
C PRO A 17 -38.25 47.87 -15.63
N TRP A 18 -39.08 47.36 -14.71
CA TRP A 18 -40.14 46.39 -14.94
C TRP A 18 -41.37 47.04 -15.58
N THR A 19 -41.95 46.40 -16.60
CA THR A 19 -43.29 46.70 -17.13
C THR A 19 -44.16 45.44 -17.09
N PRO A 20 -45.43 45.53 -16.66
CA PRO A 20 -46.35 44.39 -16.64
C PRO A 20 -47.05 44.27 -18.00
N MET A 21 -47.03 43.08 -18.60
CA MET A 21 -47.72 42.81 -19.85
C MET A 21 -48.90 41.86 -19.58
N THR A 22 -50.10 42.43 -19.54
CA THR A 22 -51.37 41.71 -19.60
C THR A 22 -51.59 41.23 -21.04
N ARG A 23 -51.97 39.96 -21.21
CA ARG A 23 -52.53 39.44 -22.47
C ARG A 23 -53.79 38.63 -22.18
N PRO A 24 -54.82 38.72 -23.06
CA PRO A 24 -56.14 38.17 -22.78
C PRO A 24 -56.22 36.66 -23.06
N MET A 25 -57.15 36.01 -22.36
CA MET A 25 -57.49 34.59 -22.47
C MET A 25 -58.06 34.30 -23.87
N SER A 26 -57.35 33.52 -24.68
CA SER A 26 -57.89 32.94 -25.92
C SER A 26 -58.39 31.53 -25.65
N THR A 27 -59.62 31.27 -26.08
CA THR A 27 -60.33 30.00 -25.97
C THR A 27 -59.71 28.97 -26.91
N LEU A 28 -59.01 27.96 -26.37
CA LEU A 28 -58.57 26.80 -27.13
C LEU A 28 -59.74 25.83 -27.33
N LYS A 29 -60.16 25.65 -28.59
CA LYS A 29 -61.09 24.61 -29.03
C LYS A 29 -60.43 23.22 -28.84
N ILE A 30 -61.10 22.34 -28.11
CA ILE A 30 -60.73 20.93 -27.94
C ILE A 30 -61.15 20.17 -29.22
N GLN A 31 -60.19 19.57 -29.93
CA GLN A 31 -60.46 18.54 -30.94
C GLN A 31 -60.47 17.16 -30.28
N PRO A 32 -61.40 16.24 -30.65
CA PRO A 32 -61.41 14.89 -30.08
C PRO A 32 -60.27 14.04 -30.66
N MET A 33 -59.46 13.45 -29.77
CA MET A 33 -58.47 12.43 -30.10
C MET A 33 -59.15 11.18 -30.71
N ARG A 34 -58.73 10.79 -31.91
CA ARG A 34 -59.05 9.47 -32.49
C ARG A 34 -58.29 8.39 -31.72
N ARG A 35 -59.01 7.35 -31.28
CA ARG A 35 -58.46 6.16 -30.62
C ARG A 35 -57.54 5.39 -31.59
N PRO A 36 -56.34 4.92 -31.17
CA PRO A 36 -55.60 3.95 -31.96
C PRO A 36 -56.29 2.58 -31.86
N CYS A 37 -56.42 1.92 -33.01
CA CYS A 37 -56.89 0.55 -33.13
C CYS A 37 -55.90 -0.40 -32.43
N LEU A 38 -56.37 -1.24 -31.50
CA LEU A 38 -55.57 -2.33 -30.94
C LEU A 38 -55.31 -3.36 -32.05
N ALA A 39 -54.12 -3.33 -32.63
CA ALA A 39 -53.62 -4.46 -33.42
C ALA A 39 -53.35 -5.63 -32.47
N MET A 40 -54.10 -6.72 -32.62
CA MET A 40 -53.84 -7.99 -31.93
C MET A 40 -52.45 -8.52 -32.32
N ILE A 41 -51.51 -8.48 -31.38
CA ILE A 41 -50.23 -9.18 -31.51
C ILE A 41 -50.52 -10.70 -31.40
N PRO A 42 -50.13 -11.52 -32.39
CA PRO A 42 -50.37 -12.96 -32.33
C PRO A 42 -49.62 -13.60 -31.15
N LYS A 43 -50.34 -14.38 -30.33
CA LYS A 43 -49.85 -15.03 -29.09
C LYS A 43 -48.60 -15.90 -29.30
N SER A 44 -48.29 -16.33 -30.52
CA SER A 44 -47.10 -17.13 -30.86
C SER A 44 -45.78 -16.35 -30.74
N ASN A 45 -45.79 -15.02 -30.89
CA ASN A 45 -44.61 -14.18 -30.69
C ASN A 45 -44.34 -13.87 -29.22
N ILE A 46 -45.35 -13.95 -28.35
CA ILE A 46 -45.20 -13.70 -26.92
C ILE A 46 -44.42 -14.85 -26.28
N PHE A 47 -44.73 -16.11 -26.59
CA PHE A 47 -44.01 -17.27 -26.04
C PHE A 47 -42.54 -17.37 -26.50
N LYS A 48 -42.24 -17.05 -27.77
CA LYS A 48 -40.85 -17.01 -28.26
C LYS A 48 -40.06 -15.84 -27.65
N THR A 49 -40.69 -14.69 -27.44
CA THR A 49 -40.03 -13.54 -26.80
C THR A 49 -39.83 -13.76 -25.31
N GLN A 50 -40.76 -14.45 -24.64
CA GLN A 50 -40.65 -14.81 -23.22
C GLN A 50 -39.60 -15.92 -23.02
N GLN A 51 -39.51 -16.93 -23.89
CA GLN A 51 -38.41 -17.90 -23.87
C GLN A 51 -37.06 -17.23 -24.18
N ARG A 52 -36.99 -16.27 -25.10
CA ARG A 52 -35.75 -15.52 -25.40
C ARG A 52 -35.35 -14.56 -24.28
N LEU A 53 -36.30 -14.00 -23.53
CA LEU A 53 -36.04 -13.19 -22.32
C LEU A 53 -35.64 -14.05 -21.12
N ILE A 54 -36.05 -15.33 -21.07
CA ILE A 54 -35.65 -16.29 -20.03
C ILE A 54 -34.28 -16.94 -20.36
N GLN A 55 -33.87 -17.01 -21.63
CA GLN A 55 -32.60 -17.63 -22.06
C GLN A 55 -31.43 -16.67 -22.31
N VAL A 56 -31.61 -15.35 -22.12
CA VAL A 56 -30.50 -14.37 -22.12
C VAL A 56 -30.29 -13.81 -20.71
N SER A 57 -30.38 -14.67 -19.69
CA SER A 57 -29.43 -14.54 -18.58
C SER A 57 -28.13 -15.13 -19.08
N ALA A 58 -27.32 -14.32 -19.78
CA ALA A 58 -25.95 -14.71 -20.07
C ALA A 58 -25.33 -15.08 -18.72
N ALA A 59 -25.08 -16.38 -18.49
CA ALA A 59 -24.53 -16.88 -17.24
C ALA A 59 -23.35 -15.98 -16.88
N GLN A 60 -23.55 -15.13 -15.87
CA GLN A 60 -22.65 -14.01 -15.62
C GLN A 60 -21.31 -14.64 -15.33
N THR A 61 -20.35 -14.47 -16.24
CA THR A 61 -19.07 -15.18 -16.11
C THR A 61 -18.35 -14.56 -14.94
N VAL A 62 -18.27 -15.29 -13.84
CA VAL A 62 -17.75 -14.79 -12.56
C VAL A 62 -16.55 -15.65 -12.17
N THR A 63 -15.52 -15.01 -11.65
CA THR A 63 -14.30 -15.71 -11.22
C THR A 63 -14.62 -16.65 -10.07
N LYS A 64 -14.11 -17.88 -10.13
CA LYS A 64 -14.33 -18.89 -9.08
C LYS A 64 -13.69 -18.45 -7.74
N PRO A 65 -14.33 -18.70 -6.58
CA PRO A 65 -13.81 -18.30 -5.27
C PRO A 65 -12.41 -18.83 -4.93
N ILE A 66 -12.04 -20.00 -5.47
CA ILE A 66 -10.72 -20.59 -5.26
C ILE A 66 -9.57 -19.67 -5.68
N VAL A 67 -9.78 -18.84 -6.71
CA VAL A 67 -8.80 -17.84 -7.15
C VAL A 67 -8.62 -16.76 -6.07
N GLY A 68 -9.70 -16.36 -5.40
CA GLY A 68 -9.63 -15.42 -4.27
C GLY A 68 -8.84 -15.97 -3.09
N TYR A 69 -9.07 -17.23 -2.70
CA TYR A 69 -8.32 -17.87 -1.61
C TYR A 69 -6.85 -18.07 -1.96
N TRP A 70 -6.54 -18.43 -3.19
CA TRP A 70 -5.16 -18.51 -3.69
C TRP A 70 -4.45 -17.16 -3.62
N LEU A 71 -5.10 -16.06 -4.00
CA LEU A 71 -4.52 -14.72 -3.84
C LEU A 71 -4.33 -14.36 -2.37
N TYR A 72 -5.26 -14.69 -1.46
CA TYR A 72 -5.03 -14.47 -0.03
C TYR A 72 -3.85 -15.27 0.53
N PHE A 73 -3.69 -16.53 0.10
CA PHE A 73 -2.51 -17.32 0.46
C PHE A 73 -1.22 -16.61 0.02
N ASN A 74 -1.17 -16.14 -1.23
CA ASN A 74 -0.02 -15.38 -1.72
C ASN A 74 0.19 -14.06 -0.98
N ALA A 75 -0.88 -13.34 -0.62
CA ALA A 75 -0.77 -12.15 0.21
C ALA A 75 -0.14 -12.46 1.57
N GLY A 76 -0.51 -13.60 2.19
CA GLY A 76 0.14 -14.09 3.41
C GLY A 76 1.63 -14.36 3.24
N LEU A 77 2.03 -14.94 2.10
CA LEU A 77 3.46 -15.10 1.78
C LEU A 77 4.17 -13.76 1.59
N VAL A 78 3.53 -12.79 0.92
CA VAL A 78 4.09 -11.44 0.74
C VAL A 78 4.20 -10.70 2.09
N PHE A 79 3.24 -10.89 3.00
CA PHE A 79 3.36 -10.38 4.37
C PHE A 79 4.59 -10.99 5.06
N ALA A 80 4.73 -12.32 5.00
CA ALA A 80 5.84 -13.03 5.64
C ALA A 80 7.20 -12.60 5.08
N ILE A 81 7.36 -12.52 3.76
CA ILE A 81 8.64 -12.10 3.17
C ILE A 81 8.99 -10.65 3.50
N VAL A 82 8.02 -9.75 3.65
CA VAL A 82 8.33 -8.38 4.10
C VAL A 82 8.87 -8.40 5.51
N VAL A 83 8.30 -9.19 6.44
CA VAL A 83 8.86 -9.33 7.80
C VAL A 83 10.27 -9.93 7.79
N VAL A 84 10.48 -11.02 7.02
CA VAL A 84 11.80 -11.64 6.88
C VAL A 84 12.82 -10.70 6.22
N GLY A 85 12.40 -9.90 5.24
CA GLY A 85 13.24 -8.87 4.63
C GLY A 85 13.60 -7.75 5.63
N GLY A 86 12.67 -7.38 6.51
CA GLY A 86 12.93 -6.49 7.65
C GLY A 86 14.01 -7.07 8.58
N LEU A 87 13.87 -8.33 8.97
CA LEU A 87 14.88 -9.04 9.77
C LEU A 87 16.25 -9.09 9.06
N THR A 88 16.27 -9.38 7.75
CA THR A 88 17.49 -9.40 6.93
C THR A 88 18.19 -8.03 6.92
N ARG A 89 17.42 -6.94 6.96
CA ARG A 89 17.99 -5.58 7.07
C ARG A 89 18.48 -5.28 8.49
N LEU A 90 17.70 -5.62 9.51
CA LEU A 90 18.01 -5.34 10.93
C LEU A 90 19.22 -6.15 11.43
N THR A 91 19.47 -7.31 10.83
CA THR A 91 20.65 -8.16 11.08
C THR A 91 21.81 -7.88 10.12
N GLU A 92 21.72 -6.80 9.34
CA GLU A 92 22.74 -6.38 8.35
C GLU A 92 23.15 -7.49 7.38
N SER A 93 22.24 -8.42 7.10
CA SER A 93 22.53 -9.62 6.31
C SER A 93 22.36 -9.43 4.81
N GLY A 94 21.81 -8.29 4.37
CA GLY A 94 21.37 -8.06 2.99
C GLY A 94 22.47 -7.98 1.92
N LEU A 95 23.75 -8.09 2.29
CA LEU A 95 24.91 -8.04 1.39
C LEU A 95 25.84 -9.27 1.53
N SER A 96 25.39 -10.30 2.25
CA SER A 96 26.16 -11.54 2.50
C SER A 96 26.31 -12.44 1.26
N ILE A 97 25.34 -12.41 0.32
CA ILE A 97 25.35 -13.21 -0.92
C ILE A 97 25.57 -12.27 -2.11
N THR A 98 26.79 -12.27 -2.59
CA THR A 98 27.27 -11.28 -3.57
C THR A 98 26.94 -11.65 -5.01
N GLU A 99 26.66 -12.94 -5.26
CA GLU A 99 26.30 -13.46 -6.57
C GLU A 99 24.78 -13.52 -6.79
N TRP A 100 24.36 -13.28 -8.03
CA TRP A 100 22.96 -13.43 -8.46
C TRP A 100 22.76 -14.71 -9.27
N ASN A 101 22.77 -15.84 -8.58
CA ASN A 101 22.57 -17.16 -9.19
C ASN A 101 21.13 -17.65 -9.01
N VAL A 102 20.33 -17.66 -10.09
CA VAL A 102 18.88 -17.98 -10.02
C VAL A 102 18.62 -19.44 -9.64
N ILE A 103 19.42 -20.39 -10.16
CA ILE A 103 19.21 -21.84 -9.95
C ILE A 103 20.27 -22.42 -9.02
N SER A 104 21.57 -22.24 -9.31
CA SER A 104 22.65 -22.82 -8.49
C SER A 104 22.63 -22.29 -7.04
N GLY A 105 22.29 -21.01 -6.85
CA GLY A 105 22.13 -20.40 -5.53
C GLY A 105 20.88 -20.84 -4.77
N MET A 106 20.15 -21.88 -5.20
CA MET A 106 19.07 -22.48 -4.40
C MET A 106 19.60 -23.41 -3.31
N LYS A 107 20.82 -23.96 -3.48
CA LYS A 107 21.45 -24.82 -2.49
C LYS A 107 22.44 -23.97 -1.68
N PRO A 108 22.32 -23.89 -0.35
CA PRO A 108 23.35 -23.26 0.47
C PRO A 108 24.60 -24.16 0.53
N PRO A 109 25.77 -23.61 0.89
CA PRO A 109 26.97 -24.40 1.14
C PRO A 109 26.73 -25.53 2.15
N ARG A 110 27.30 -26.71 1.89
CA ARG A 110 27.12 -27.92 2.70
C ARG A 110 28.42 -28.49 3.25
N SER A 111 29.55 -28.19 2.62
CA SER A 111 30.87 -28.56 3.12
C SER A 111 31.59 -27.36 3.72
N GLU A 112 32.55 -27.62 4.61
CA GLU A 112 33.38 -26.56 5.20
C GLU A 112 34.14 -25.78 4.12
N GLN A 113 34.60 -26.47 3.06
CA GLN A 113 35.29 -25.83 1.95
C GLN A 113 34.39 -24.84 1.19
N GLU A 114 33.14 -25.23 0.87
CA GLU A 114 32.18 -24.35 0.21
C GLU A 114 31.87 -23.11 1.08
N TRP A 115 31.80 -23.29 2.40
CA TRP A 115 31.60 -22.17 3.34
C TRP A 115 32.78 -21.20 3.34
N VAL A 116 34.01 -21.72 3.36
CA VAL A 116 35.22 -20.90 3.27
C VAL A 116 35.26 -20.15 1.94
N GLU A 117 34.93 -20.78 0.82
CA GLU A 117 34.89 -20.14 -0.50
C GLU A 117 33.91 -18.96 -0.55
N GLU A 118 32.67 -19.13 -0.06
CA GLU A 118 31.69 -18.04 0.02
C GLU A 118 32.13 -16.93 0.98
N PHE A 119 32.76 -17.28 2.10
CA PHE A 119 33.26 -16.30 3.05
C PHE A 119 34.43 -15.49 2.47
N GLU A 120 35.34 -16.12 1.73
CA GLU A 120 36.43 -15.43 1.03
C GLU A 120 35.91 -14.46 -0.04
N LYS A 121 34.80 -14.79 -0.71
CA LYS A 121 34.10 -13.83 -1.60
C LYS A 121 33.59 -12.64 -0.80
N TYR A 122 32.91 -12.88 0.32
CA TYR A 122 32.36 -11.81 1.18
C TYR A 122 33.45 -10.85 1.68
N LYS A 123 34.63 -11.37 2.06
CA LYS A 123 35.80 -10.57 2.48
C LYS A 123 36.29 -9.55 1.45
N GLN A 124 35.98 -9.76 0.17
CA GLN A 124 36.38 -8.82 -0.88
C GLN A 124 35.55 -7.53 -0.88
N PHE A 125 34.38 -7.51 -0.25
CA PHE A 125 33.44 -6.40 -0.34
C PHE A 125 33.62 -5.34 0.76
N PRO A 126 33.15 -4.09 0.52
CA PRO A 126 33.29 -2.99 1.47
C PRO A 126 32.71 -3.25 2.86
N GLU A 127 31.61 -4.00 2.98
CA GLU A 127 30.96 -4.30 4.26
C GLU A 127 31.90 -5.07 5.21
N TYR A 128 32.53 -6.15 4.74
CA TYR A 128 33.56 -6.85 5.51
C TYR A 128 34.76 -5.94 5.80
N LYS A 129 35.24 -5.22 4.77
CA LYS A 129 36.43 -4.38 4.88
C LYS A 129 36.26 -3.14 5.75
N LEU A 130 35.05 -2.71 6.10
CA LEU A 130 34.83 -1.48 6.88
C LEU A 130 34.10 -1.74 8.18
N LEU A 131 33.13 -2.66 8.20
CA LEU A 131 32.27 -2.93 9.35
C LEU A 131 32.61 -4.27 10.02
N ASN A 132 32.80 -5.33 9.22
CA ASN A 132 32.85 -6.71 9.72
C ASN A 132 34.26 -7.35 9.68
N ARG A 133 35.34 -6.57 9.84
CA ARG A 133 36.74 -7.03 9.64
C ARG A 133 37.16 -8.24 10.50
N HIS A 134 36.50 -8.41 11.65
CA HIS A 134 36.80 -9.45 12.63
C HIS A 134 35.75 -10.56 12.66
N MET A 135 34.82 -10.58 11.70
CA MET A 135 33.77 -11.58 11.62
C MET A 135 34.37 -12.97 11.45
N THR A 136 33.85 -13.91 12.22
CA THR A 136 34.17 -15.34 12.14
C THR A 136 33.34 -16.02 11.06
N LEU A 137 33.75 -17.24 10.66
CA LEU A 137 32.97 -18.02 9.69
C LEU A 137 31.56 -18.36 10.21
N ASP A 138 31.41 -18.61 11.52
CA ASP A 138 30.12 -18.95 12.11
C ASP A 138 29.17 -17.74 12.19
N GLU A 139 29.70 -16.54 12.43
CA GLU A 139 28.94 -15.30 12.31
C GLU A 139 28.52 -15.04 10.86
N PHE A 140 29.40 -15.30 9.89
CA PHE A 140 29.07 -15.21 8.46
C PHE A 140 27.94 -16.17 8.06
N LYS A 141 27.96 -17.42 8.55
CA LYS A 141 26.88 -18.40 8.30
C LYS A 141 25.52 -17.86 8.74
N ASN A 142 25.44 -17.17 9.88
CA ASN A 142 24.19 -16.60 10.38
C ASN A 142 23.61 -15.54 9.43
N ILE A 143 24.42 -14.58 8.99
CA ILE A 143 23.96 -13.54 8.06
C ILE A 143 23.62 -14.13 6.68
N PHE A 144 24.41 -15.11 6.22
CA PHE A 144 24.14 -15.83 4.97
C PHE A 144 22.77 -16.52 4.99
N TYR A 145 22.41 -17.19 6.08
CA TYR A 145 21.14 -17.90 6.17
C TYR A 145 19.92 -16.96 6.17
N TRP A 146 20.02 -15.77 6.74
CA TRP A 146 18.95 -14.77 6.65
C TRP A 146 18.72 -14.34 5.21
N GLU A 147 19.78 -13.95 4.51
CA GLU A 147 19.66 -13.53 3.11
C GLU A 147 19.22 -14.69 2.20
N TRP A 148 19.81 -15.87 2.36
CA TRP A 148 19.44 -17.06 1.60
C TRP A 148 17.95 -17.40 1.80
N SER A 149 17.47 -17.39 3.05
CA SER A 149 16.07 -17.67 3.36
C SER A 149 15.13 -16.64 2.72
N HIS A 150 15.47 -15.35 2.82
CA HIS A 150 14.72 -14.28 2.18
C HIS A 150 14.64 -14.47 0.66
N ARG A 151 15.77 -14.82 0.00
CA ARG A 151 15.82 -15.12 -1.44
C ARG A 151 15.00 -16.37 -1.81
N MET A 152 15.03 -17.42 -0.99
CA MET A 152 14.26 -18.64 -1.25
C MET A 152 12.76 -18.41 -1.15
N ILE A 153 12.31 -17.66 -0.13
CA ILE A 153 10.91 -17.27 0.00
C ILE A 153 10.48 -16.45 -1.22
N GLY A 154 11.32 -15.53 -1.71
CA GLY A 154 11.04 -14.75 -2.93
C GLY A 154 10.82 -15.62 -4.16
N ARG A 155 11.65 -16.65 -4.36
CA ARG A 155 11.50 -17.63 -5.45
C ARG A 155 10.22 -18.46 -5.30
N PHE A 156 9.93 -18.91 -4.07
CA PHE A 156 8.71 -19.66 -3.78
C PHE A 156 7.46 -18.83 -4.08
N ILE A 157 7.44 -17.54 -3.71
CA ILE A 157 6.34 -16.61 -4.04
C ILE A 157 6.21 -16.46 -5.56
N GLY A 158 7.32 -16.32 -6.28
CA GLY A 158 7.32 -16.31 -7.75
C GLY A 158 6.59 -17.52 -8.34
N MET A 159 6.94 -18.72 -7.88
CA MET A 159 6.31 -19.97 -8.33
C MET A 159 4.84 -20.08 -7.91
N SER A 160 4.50 -19.68 -6.68
CA SER A 160 3.13 -19.74 -6.15
C SER A 160 2.17 -18.76 -6.84
N PHE A 161 2.69 -17.70 -7.46
CA PHE A 161 1.92 -16.84 -8.36
C PHE A 161 1.84 -17.40 -9.79
N ILE A 162 2.99 -17.75 -10.39
CA ILE A 162 3.03 -18.07 -11.82
C ILE A 162 2.33 -19.39 -12.12
N VAL A 163 2.64 -20.47 -11.39
CA VAL A 163 2.15 -21.81 -11.73
C VAL A 163 0.61 -21.92 -11.57
N PRO A 164 0.01 -21.56 -10.42
CA PRO A 164 -1.46 -21.60 -10.31
C PRO A 164 -2.13 -20.53 -11.17
N GLY A 165 -1.50 -19.37 -11.39
CA GLY A 165 -2.02 -18.31 -12.25
C GLY A 165 -2.22 -18.78 -13.69
N LEU A 166 -1.21 -19.47 -14.25
CA LEU A 166 -1.29 -20.08 -15.59
C LEU A 166 -2.38 -21.17 -15.64
N TYR A 167 -2.43 -22.03 -14.62
CA TYR A 167 -3.46 -23.07 -14.52
C TYR A 167 -4.88 -22.49 -14.48
N PHE A 168 -5.13 -21.47 -13.65
CA PHE A 168 -6.45 -20.83 -13.56
C PHE A 168 -6.82 -20.09 -14.84
N ALA A 169 -5.85 -19.50 -15.53
CA ALA A 169 -6.08 -18.84 -16.81
C ALA A 169 -6.46 -19.87 -17.89
N SER A 170 -5.70 -20.97 -18.01
CA SER A 170 -5.96 -22.01 -19.01
C SER A 170 -7.26 -22.78 -18.77
N LYS A 171 -7.70 -22.91 -17.52
CA LYS A 171 -8.97 -23.56 -17.15
C LYS A 171 -10.17 -22.62 -17.17
N GLY A 172 -10.00 -21.33 -17.50
CA GLY A 172 -11.09 -20.35 -17.55
C GLY A 172 -11.69 -20.05 -16.17
N TYR A 173 -10.91 -20.14 -15.09
CA TYR A 173 -11.40 -19.88 -13.72
C TYR A 173 -11.53 -18.39 -13.42
N MET A 174 -10.92 -17.53 -14.25
CA MET A 174 -10.87 -16.09 -14.08
C MET A 174 -11.63 -15.37 -15.20
N THR A 175 -12.33 -14.30 -14.84
CA THR A 175 -12.80 -13.32 -15.84
C THR A 175 -11.62 -12.58 -16.48
N LYS A 176 -11.83 -12.00 -17.67
CA LYS A 176 -10.81 -11.19 -18.36
C LYS A 176 -10.26 -10.06 -17.48
N ARG A 177 -11.10 -9.47 -16.62
CA ARG A 177 -10.68 -8.42 -15.68
C ARG A 177 -9.71 -8.97 -14.64
N VAL A 178 -10.07 -10.07 -13.96
CA VAL A 178 -9.22 -10.67 -12.94
C VAL A 178 -7.92 -11.18 -13.56
N MET A 179 -7.98 -11.81 -14.72
CA MET A 179 -6.78 -12.26 -15.44
C MET A 179 -5.80 -11.11 -15.72
N LYS A 180 -6.28 -9.94 -16.20
CA LYS A 180 -5.44 -8.75 -16.40
C LYS A 180 -4.86 -8.21 -15.09
N GLN A 181 -5.64 -8.21 -14.01
CA GLN A 181 -5.17 -7.77 -12.69
C GLN A 181 -4.08 -8.72 -12.14
N THR A 182 -4.30 -10.02 -12.19
CA THR A 182 -3.33 -11.05 -11.76
C THR A 182 -2.07 -11.01 -12.62
N PHE A 183 -2.19 -10.79 -13.93
CA PHE A 183 -1.04 -10.57 -14.81
C PHE A 183 -0.24 -9.33 -14.40
N GLY A 184 -0.91 -8.19 -14.18
CA GLY A 184 -0.26 -6.97 -13.70
C GLY A 184 0.47 -7.15 -12.37
N ILE A 185 -0.13 -7.87 -11.42
CA ILE A 185 0.51 -8.22 -10.13
C ILE A 185 1.73 -9.12 -10.37
N SER A 186 1.65 -10.08 -11.29
CA SER A 186 2.78 -10.95 -11.64
C SER A 186 3.94 -10.17 -12.28
N CYS A 187 3.64 -9.18 -13.12
CA CYS A 187 4.66 -8.27 -13.65
C CYS A 187 5.31 -7.43 -12.54
N LEU A 188 4.51 -6.92 -11.59
CA LEU A 188 5.04 -6.21 -10.41
C LEU A 188 5.92 -7.13 -9.56
N LEU A 189 5.57 -8.40 -9.40
CA LEU A 189 6.40 -9.39 -8.71
C LEU A 189 7.73 -9.64 -9.42
N GLY A 190 7.74 -9.71 -10.75
CA GLY A 190 8.97 -9.74 -11.54
C GLY A 190 9.82 -8.49 -11.35
N PHE A 191 9.18 -7.31 -11.39
CA PHE A 191 9.84 -6.04 -11.08
C PHE A 191 10.38 -5.98 -9.65
N GLN A 192 9.71 -6.64 -8.70
CA GLN A 192 10.15 -6.71 -7.32
C GLN A 192 11.46 -7.49 -7.17
N GLY A 193 11.62 -8.58 -7.92
CA GLY A 193 12.90 -9.29 -8.02
C GLY A 193 14.02 -8.41 -8.60
N PHE A 194 13.71 -7.64 -9.64
CA PHE A 194 14.64 -6.64 -10.20
C PHE A 194 15.01 -5.55 -9.20
N MET A 195 14.04 -5.00 -8.48
CA MET A 195 14.28 -3.99 -7.44
C MET A 195 15.13 -4.55 -6.30
N GLY A 196 14.93 -5.79 -5.89
CA GLY A 196 15.77 -6.47 -4.90
C GLY A 196 17.23 -6.58 -5.36
N TRP A 197 17.46 -6.99 -6.62
CA TRP A 197 18.81 -6.99 -7.21
C TRP A 197 19.43 -5.58 -7.27
N TYR A 198 18.66 -4.58 -7.73
CA TYR A 198 19.12 -3.19 -7.84
C TYR A 198 19.47 -2.59 -6.46
N MET A 199 18.73 -3.00 -5.43
CA MET A 199 18.95 -2.63 -4.03
C MET A 199 20.26 -3.24 -3.48
N VAL A 200 20.52 -4.52 -3.71
CA VAL A 200 21.79 -5.18 -3.28
C VAL A 200 22.98 -4.57 -4.03
N LYS A 201 22.84 -4.33 -5.34
CA LYS A 201 23.91 -3.75 -6.18
C LYS A 201 24.42 -2.39 -5.66
N SER A 202 23.61 -1.58 -4.97
CA SER A 202 24.14 -0.34 -4.34
C SER A 202 25.18 -0.62 -3.28
N GLY A 203 24.94 -1.60 -2.42
CA GLY A 203 25.78 -1.84 -1.25
C GLY A 203 27.13 -2.45 -1.61
N LEU A 204 27.23 -3.10 -2.78
CA LEU A 204 28.46 -3.74 -3.27
C LEU A 204 29.39 -2.78 -4.02
N SER A 205 29.02 -1.50 -4.19
CA SER A 205 29.79 -0.55 -5.00
C SER A 205 31.10 -0.14 -4.32
N GLU A 206 32.24 -0.34 -5.00
CA GLU A 206 33.56 0.13 -4.53
C GLU A 206 33.66 1.65 -4.39
N ALA A 207 32.77 2.41 -5.04
CA ALA A 207 32.69 3.86 -4.87
C ALA A 207 32.45 4.27 -3.41
N LEU A 208 31.77 3.41 -2.63
CA LEU A 208 31.53 3.62 -1.20
C LEU A 208 32.82 3.63 -0.37
N MET A 209 33.91 3.00 -0.84
CA MET A 209 35.20 3.08 -0.14
C MET A 209 35.95 4.39 -0.43
N LYS A 210 35.52 5.15 -1.46
CA LYS A 210 36.17 6.41 -1.88
C LYS A 210 35.47 7.64 -1.33
N GLU A 211 34.24 7.52 -0.83
CA GLU A 211 33.48 8.60 -0.22
C GLU A 211 33.76 8.66 1.29
N PRO A 212 34.37 9.75 1.80
CA PRO A 212 34.64 9.88 3.23
C PRO A 212 33.33 9.83 4.05
N GLY A 213 33.23 8.88 4.98
CA GLY A 213 32.04 8.71 5.84
C GLY A 213 30.90 7.90 5.21
N ALA A 214 31.07 7.33 4.02
CA ALA A 214 30.06 6.43 3.45
C ALA A 214 30.02 5.09 4.20
N VAL A 215 28.85 4.75 4.73
CA VAL A 215 28.58 3.44 5.32
C VAL A 215 28.22 2.47 4.20
N PRO A 216 28.89 1.31 4.07
CA PRO A 216 28.59 0.32 3.04
C PRO A 216 27.29 -0.41 3.36
N ARG A 217 26.17 0.25 3.09
CA ARG A 217 24.81 -0.26 3.28
C ARG A 217 23.96 -0.01 2.05
N VAL A 218 22.85 -0.71 1.98
CA VAL A 218 21.82 -0.47 0.95
C VAL A 218 21.31 0.96 1.07
N SER A 219 21.20 1.66 -0.07
CA SER A 219 20.61 3.01 -0.10
C SER A 219 19.18 3.01 0.42
N GLN A 220 18.88 3.91 1.36
CA GLN A 220 17.54 4.12 1.91
C GLN A 220 16.49 4.39 0.83
N TYR A 221 16.86 5.05 -0.27
CA TYR A 221 15.99 5.27 -1.42
C TYR A 221 15.58 3.95 -2.08
N ARG A 222 16.52 3.04 -2.29
CA ARG A 222 16.28 1.75 -2.94
C ARG A 222 15.56 0.79 -2.02
N LEU A 223 15.91 0.78 -0.73
CA LEU A 223 15.20 0.04 0.31
C LEU A 223 13.72 0.45 0.37
N THR A 224 13.44 1.74 0.48
CA THR A 224 12.06 2.24 0.53
C THR A 224 11.31 1.98 -0.78
N ALA A 225 11.97 2.08 -1.94
CA ALA A 225 11.35 1.74 -3.22
C ALA A 225 11.01 0.24 -3.33
N HIS A 226 11.87 -0.64 -2.82
CA HIS A 226 11.63 -2.08 -2.76
C HIS A 226 10.50 -2.43 -1.78
N LEU A 227 10.43 -1.75 -0.64
CA LEU A 227 9.30 -1.86 0.31
C LEU A 227 7.99 -1.37 -0.33
N ALA A 228 8.01 -0.22 -1.01
CA ALA A 228 6.83 0.35 -1.66
C ALA A 228 6.23 -0.59 -2.71
N THR A 229 7.09 -1.22 -3.52
CA THR A 229 6.67 -2.21 -4.51
C THR A 229 6.17 -3.50 -3.84
N ALA A 230 6.77 -3.94 -2.73
CA ALA A 230 6.25 -5.05 -1.93
C ALA A 230 4.83 -4.77 -1.41
N VAL A 231 4.62 -3.59 -0.83
CA VAL A 231 3.33 -3.15 -0.29
C VAL A 231 2.28 -3.00 -1.41
N ALA A 232 2.69 -2.53 -2.59
CA ALA A 232 1.80 -2.47 -3.76
C ALA A 232 1.35 -3.87 -4.21
N ILE A 233 2.26 -4.86 -4.26
CA ILE A 233 1.93 -6.26 -4.57
C ILE A 233 1.00 -6.83 -3.49
N TYR A 234 1.36 -6.67 -2.21
CA TYR A 234 0.57 -7.12 -1.07
C TYR A 234 -0.87 -6.57 -1.12
N GLY A 235 -0.97 -5.25 -1.21
CA GLY A 235 -2.22 -4.53 -1.20
C GLY A 235 -3.12 -4.84 -2.40
N SER A 236 -2.55 -4.88 -3.61
CA SER A 236 -3.30 -5.25 -4.82
C SER A 236 -3.79 -6.69 -4.76
N THR A 237 -2.98 -7.62 -4.27
CA THR A 237 -3.34 -9.04 -4.13
C THR A 237 -4.51 -9.23 -3.16
N ILE A 238 -4.45 -8.62 -1.97
CA ILE A 238 -5.54 -8.64 -0.98
C ILE A 238 -6.81 -8.03 -1.56
N PHE A 239 -6.69 -6.88 -2.22
CA PHE A 239 -7.86 -6.17 -2.72
C PHE A 239 -8.55 -6.94 -3.85
N VAL A 240 -7.78 -7.54 -4.78
CA VAL A 240 -8.33 -8.38 -5.84
C VAL A 240 -8.95 -9.65 -5.26
N ALA A 241 -8.30 -10.30 -4.29
CA ALA A 241 -8.85 -11.47 -3.58
C ALA A 241 -10.22 -11.15 -2.95
N ALA A 242 -10.29 -10.05 -2.20
CA ALA A 242 -11.51 -9.60 -1.55
C ALA A 242 -12.63 -9.26 -2.56
N ASP A 243 -12.27 -8.59 -3.66
CA ASP A 243 -13.23 -8.21 -4.71
C ASP A 243 -13.78 -9.44 -5.45
N ILE A 244 -12.96 -10.48 -5.69
CA ILE A 244 -13.42 -11.75 -6.28
C ILE A 244 -14.48 -12.39 -5.40
N LEU A 245 -14.21 -12.57 -4.10
CA LEU A 245 -15.15 -13.21 -3.18
C LEU A 245 -16.44 -12.40 -3.03
N ARG A 246 -16.32 -11.06 -3.00
CA ARG A 246 -17.48 -10.17 -2.94
C ARG A 246 -18.32 -10.23 -4.21
N GLN A 247 -17.70 -10.15 -5.39
CA GLN A 247 -18.40 -10.24 -6.67
C GLN A 247 -19.08 -11.58 -6.87
N HIS A 248 -18.45 -12.68 -6.42
CA HIS A 248 -19.07 -13.99 -6.44
C HIS A 248 -20.37 -14.04 -5.62
N LYS A 249 -20.35 -13.50 -4.39
CA LYS A 249 -21.57 -13.41 -3.56
C LYS A 249 -22.65 -12.54 -4.20
N ILE A 250 -22.27 -11.44 -4.85
CA ILE A 250 -23.22 -10.56 -5.54
C ILE A 250 -23.86 -11.31 -6.72
N ALA A 251 -23.06 -11.91 -7.60
CA ALA A 251 -23.55 -12.56 -8.81
C ALA A 251 -24.37 -13.83 -8.53
N THR A 252 -24.16 -14.48 -7.38
CA THR A 252 -24.92 -15.68 -6.95
C THR A 252 -26.14 -15.33 -6.08
N GLY A 253 -26.44 -14.05 -5.87
CA GLY A 253 -27.56 -13.61 -5.02
C GLY A 253 -27.35 -13.85 -3.52
N GLN A 254 -26.15 -14.26 -3.10
CA GLN A 254 -25.80 -14.50 -1.70
C GLN A 254 -25.43 -13.21 -0.93
N TYR A 255 -25.34 -12.07 -1.61
CA TYR A 255 -25.03 -10.79 -0.97
C TYR A 255 -26.31 -10.17 -0.36
N PRO A 256 -26.35 -9.87 0.96
CA PRO A 256 -27.58 -9.39 1.59
C PRO A 256 -28.04 -8.02 1.07
N SER A 257 -29.27 -7.94 0.57
CA SER A 257 -29.86 -6.71 -0.02
C SER A 257 -29.95 -5.56 0.98
N SER A 258 -30.24 -5.85 2.26
CA SER A 258 -30.26 -4.85 3.34
C SER A 258 -28.89 -4.20 3.54
N THR A 259 -27.81 -4.99 3.48
CA THR A 259 -26.43 -4.50 3.57
C THR A 259 -26.07 -3.67 2.35
N ALA A 260 -26.46 -4.10 1.15
CA ALA A 260 -26.24 -3.34 -0.08
C ALA A 260 -26.94 -1.98 -0.05
N SER A 261 -28.19 -1.90 0.43
CA SER A 261 -28.93 -0.64 0.61
C SER A 261 -28.21 0.31 1.57
N MET A 262 -27.79 -0.17 2.75
CA MET A 262 -26.99 0.61 3.70
C MET A 262 -25.69 1.14 3.07
N LEU A 263 -24.98 0.28 2.32
CA LEU A 263 -23.74 0.64 1.64
C LEU A 263 -23.93 1.58 0.45
N ASN A 264 -25.13 1.76 -0.06
CA ASN A 264 -25.41 2.72 -1.13
C ASN A 264 -25.87 4.09 -0.60
N ASN A 265 -26.13 4.20 0.71
CA ASN A 265 -26.54 5.45 1.33
C ASN A 265 -25.50 6.57 1.09
N PRO A 266 -25.93 7.75 0.60
CA PRO A 266 -25.04 8.88 0.31
C PRO A 266 -24.35 9.45 1.55
N VAL A 267 -24.89 9.26 2.76
CA VAL A 267 -24.28 9.73 4.02
C VAL A 267 -22.85 9.19 4.20
N LEU A 268 -22.57 8.00 3.66
CA LEU A 268 -21.25 7.36 3.73
C LEU A 268 -20.25 7.94 2.73
N LYS A 269 -20.62 8.87 1.83
CA LYS A 269 -19.70 9.41 0.80
C LYS A 269 -18.47 10.05 1.44
N ARG A 270 -18.67 10.93 2.42
CA ARG A 270 -17.56 11.60 3.13
C ARG A 270 -16.69 10.59 3.89
N PHE A 271 -17.31 9.61 4.55
CA PHE A 271 -16.60 8.56 5.28
C PHE A 271 -15.72 7.68 4.35
N ARG A 272 -16.21 7.35 3.15
CA ARG A 272 -15.42 6.63 2.14
C ARG A 272 -14.20 7.42 1.71
N ILE A 273 -14.38 8.71 1.37
CA ILE A 273 -13.28 9.59 0.97
C ILE A 273 -12.25 9.67 2.10
N ALA A 274 -12.70 9.94 3.32
CA ALA A 274 -11.82 10.00 4.49
C ALA A 274 -11.06 8.68 4.74
N SER A 275 -11.72 7.52 4.55
CA SER A 275 -11.07 6.21 4.69
C SER A 275 -9.97 5.98 3.64
N HIS A 276 -10.17 6.45 2.40
CA HIS A 276 -9.16 6.42 1.34
C HIS A 276 -8.02 7.40 1.60
N SER A 277 -8.33 8.64 1.99
CA SER A 277 -7.33 9.65 2.34
C SER A 277 -6.46 9.20 3.51
N LEU A 278 -7.07 8.60 4.54
CA LEU A 278 -6.34 8.01 5.65
C LEU A 278 -5.49 6.82 5.20
N GLY A 279 -5.97 5.99 4.28
CA GLY A 279 -5.18 4.91 3.68
C GLY A 279 -3.92 5.42 2.98
N ALA A 280 -4.02 6.53 2.24
CA ALA A 280 -2.87 7.17 1.62
C ALA A 280 -1.87 7.70 2.66
N LEU A 281 -2.35 8.29 3.75
CA LEU A 281 -1.50 8.74 4.85
C LEU A 281 -0.81 7.56 5.56
N ILE A 282 -1.53 6.48 5.88
CA ILE A 282 -0.96 5.25 6.48
C ILE A 282 0.17 4.70 5.58
N LEU A 283 -0.05 4.66 4.27
CA LEU A 283 0.99 4.22 3.32
C LEU A 283 2.19 5.17 3.34
N LEU A 284 1.97 6.49 3.37
CA LEU A 284 3.05 7.47 3.46
C LEU A 284 3.87 7.28 4.75
N THR A 285 3.21 7.10 5.90
CA THR A 285 3.86 6.82 7.19
C THR A 285 4.64 5.51 7.17
N LEU A 286 4.09 4.45 6.57
CA LEU A 286 4.79 3.18 6.40
C LEU A 286 6.07 3.38 5.57
N LEU A 287 5.99 4.10 4.45
CA LEU A 287 7.15 4.34 3.59
C LEU A 287 8.20 5.25 4.22
N SER A 288 7.81 6.25 5.01
CA SER A 288 8.78 7.04 5.78
C SER A 288 9.52 6.19 6.82
N GLY A 289 8.89 5.14 7.35
CA GLY A 289 9.55 4.14 8.20
C GLY A 289 10.66 3.37 7.46
N GLY A 290 10.50 3.13 6.15
CA GLY A 290 11.56 2.57 5.31
C GLY A 290 12.80 3.47 5.21
N LEU A 291 12.61 4.79 5.18
CA LEU A 291 13.72 5.75 5.22
C LEU A 291 14.41 5.75 6.58
N VAL A 292 13.64 5.69 7.67
CA VAL A 292 14.18 5.58 9.04
C VAL A 292 15.07 4.34 9.16
N ALA A 293 14.59 3.17 8.73
CA ALA A 293 15.35 1.93 8.74
C ALA A 293 16.57 1.98 7.80
N GLY A 294 16.46 2.63 6.64
CA GLY A 294 17.59 2.75 5.70
C GLY A 294 18.73 3.66 6.19
N LEU A 295 18.42 4.64 7.04
CA LEU A 295 19.39 5.58 7.60
C LEU A 295 19.88 5.21 9.01
N ASP A 296 19.35 4.14 9.60
CA ASP A 296 19.50 3.82 11.03
C ASP A 296 19.02 4.97 11.94
N ALA A 297 18.07 5.76 11.45
CA ALA A 297 17.58 6.97 12.12
C ALA A 297 16.78 6.66 13.40
N GLY A 298 16.42 5.40 13.64
CA GLY A 298 15.78 4.96 14.88
C GLY A 298 16.68 5.06 16.12
N LEU A 299 17.99 5.23 15.93
CA LEU A 299 19.02 5.31 16.99
C LEU A 299 19.46 6.74 17.33
N ILE A 300 18.82 7.77 16.75
CA ILE A 300 19.24 9.17 16.93
C ILE A 300 18.66 9.75 18.22
N TYR A 301 17.33 9.89 18.29
CA TYR A 301 16.62 10.28 19.50
C TYR A 301 15.84 9.07 20.03
N ASN A 302 16.07 8.65 21.27
CA ASN A 302 15.47 7.44 21.85
C ASN A 302 14.55 7.75 23.05
N GLU A 303 14.15 9.00 23.21
CA GLU A 303 13.09 9.42 24.14
C GLU A 303 11.77 9.75 23.42
N PHE A 304 10.67 9.75 24.19
CA PHE A 304 9.33 10.13 23.74
C PHE A 304 8.56 10.79 24.90
N PRO A 305 7.78 11.85 24.69
CA PRO A 305 7.47 12.51 23.41
C PRO A 305 8.52 13.51 22.93
N PHE A 306 9.55 13.77 23.74
CA PHE A 306 10.63 14.70 23.41
C PHE A 306 11.60 14.08 22.37
N MET A 307 12.40 14.96 21.77
CA MET A 307 13.56 14.68 20.94
C MET A 307 14.69 15.61 21.41
N GLY A 308 15.39 15.18 22.45
CA GLY A 308 16.41 15.96 23.17
C GLY A 308 15.76 16.86 24.22
N GLU A 309 16.12 18.14 24.22
CA GLU A 309 15.61 19.11 25.21
C GLU A 309 14.18 19.59 24.91
N GLY A 310 13.60 19.26 23.76
CA GLY A 310 12.30 19.75 23.31
C GLY A 310 11.50 18.74 22.50
N LEU A 311 10.25 19.07 22.15
CA LEU A 311 9.39 18.20 21.30
C LEU A 311 9.86 18.14 19.84
N VAL A 312 10.70 19.08 19.43
CA VAL A 312 11.23 19.21 18.09
C VAL A 312 12.75 19.37 18.22
N PRO A 313 13.56 18.64 17.42
CA PRO A 313 15.01 18.83 17.43
C PRO A 313 15.42 20.28 17.10
N PRO A 314 16.63 20.71 17.49
CA PRO A 314 17.15 22.03 17.13
C PRO A 314 17.07 22.29 15.62
N LYS A 315 16.72 23.53 15.24
CA LYS A 315 16.59 23.91 13.81
C LYS A 315 17.88 23.68 13.01
N SER A 316 19.04 23.81 13.67
CA SER A 316 20.35 23.54 13.08
C SER A 316 20.52 22.09 12.66
N GLU A 317 19.91 21.16 13.40
CA GLU A 317 19.92 19.73 13.05
C GLU A 317 18.89 19.42 11.97
N LEU A 318 17.68 19.97 12.05
CA LEU A 318 16.64 19.71 11.05
C LEU A 318 16.99 20.24 9.65
N TRP A 319 17.74 21.35 9.59
CA TRP A 319 18.05 22.09 8.37
C TRP A 319 19.56 22.25 8.16
N SER A 320 20.30 21.17 8.32
CA SER A 320 21.76 21.18 8.19
C SER A 320 22.21 21.37 6.73
N ASP A 321 23.22 22.23 6.53
CA ASP A 321 23.89 22.42 5.24
C ASP A 321 24.78 21.24 4.85
N PHE A 322 25.10 20.35 5.80
CA PHE A 322 25.88 19.14 5.56
C PHE A 322 25.25 18.23 4.49
N TYR A 323 23.91 18.19 4.42
CA TYR A 323 23.18 17.36 3.47
C TYR A 323 22.91 18.06 2.13
N VAL A 324 23.39 19.29 1.91
CA VAL A 324 23.18 20.03 0.66
C VAL A 324 24.31 19.70 -0.32
N LYS A 325 23.96 19.23 -1.52
CA LYS A 325 24.92 18.96 -2.60
C LYS A 325 25.05 20.16 -3.55
N PRO A 326 26.19 20.33 -4.27
CA PRO A 326 26.46 21.52 -5.09
C PRO A 326 25.38 21.89 -6.12
N ASN A 327 24.54 20.94 -6.55
CA ASN A 327 23.50 21.14 -7.56
C ASN A 327 22.07 21.14 -6.96
N ASP A 328 21.91 21.17 -5.64
CA ASP A 328 20.59 21.20 -5.02
C ASP A 328 20.00 22.61 -4.97
N ASN A 329 18.73 22.73 -5.35
CA ASN A 329 17.93 23.94 -5.12
C ASN A 329 17.33 23.90 -3.71
N GLY A 330 18.09 24.32 -2.71
CA GLY A 330 17.68 24.37 -1.31
C GLY A 330 17.90 23.06 -0.54
N LYS A 331 17.35 22.99 0.68
CA LYS A 331 17.70 21.96 1.69
C LYS A 331 16.85 20.68 1.64
N TRP A 332 16.23 20.35 0.51
CA TRP A 332 15.23 19.28 0.41
C TRP A 332 15.77 17.88 0.81
N ARG A 333 17.07 17.63 0.65
CA ARG A 333 17.70 16.37 1.08
C ARG A 333 17.61 16.11 2.58
N ASN A 334 17.43 17.15 3.40
CA ASN A 334 17.21 16.95 4.83
C ASN A 334 15.99 16.05 5.08
N PHE A 335 14.93 16.14 4.28
CA PHE A 335 13.75 15.28 4.42
C PHE A 335 13.98 13.79 4.09
N LEU A 336 15.10 13.43 3.45
CA LEU A 336 15.33 12.08 2.89
C LEU A 336 16.69 11.46 3.24
N GLU A 337 17.66 12.27 3.66
CA GLU A 337 19.05 11.87 3.93
C GLU A 337 19.52 12.27 5.33
N ASN A 338 18.88 13.24 5.98
CA ASN A 338 19.21 13.64 7.34
C ASN A 338 18.48 12.74 8.35
N PRO A 339 19.19 11.89 9.12
CA PRO A 339 18.57 10.95 10.06
C PRO A 339 17.69 11.65 11.10
N THR A 340 18.11 12.80 11.64
CA THR A 340 17.31 13.57 12.62
C THR A 340 15.98 14.01 12.03
N THR A 341 16.02 14.63 10.85
CA THR A 341 14.81 15.12 10.16
C THR A 341 13.90 13.97 9.75
N VAL A 342 14.45 12.90 9.18
CA VAL A 342 13.69 11.72 8.77
C VAL A 342 13.01 11.04 9.97
N GLN A 343 13.69 10.95 11.12
CA GLN A 343 13.09 10.42 12.33
C GLN A 343 11.94 11.32 12.83
N PHE A 344 12.15 12.64 12.87
CA PHE A 344 11.13 13.61 13.26
C PHE A 344 9.90 13.57 12.34
N ASP A 345 10.12 13.53 11.02
CA ASP A 345 9.05 13.45 10.03
C ASP A 345 8.24 12.17 10.20
N HIS A 346 8.90 11.02 10.41
CA HIS A 346 8.22 9.75 10.62
C HIS A 346 7.37 9.77 11.90
N ARG A 347 7.90 10.29 13.02
CA ARG A 347 7.15 10.46 14.28
C ARG A 347 5.93 11.36 14.07
N THR A 348 6.10 12.51 13.42
CA THR A 348 5.02 13.46 13.12
C THR A 348 3.92 12.82 12.25
N LEU A 349 4.33 12.06 11.22
CA LEU A 349 3.41 11.32 10.36
C LEU A 349 2.67 10.22 11.13
N ALA A 350 3.33 9.52 12.06
CA ALA A 350 2.73 8.49 12.90
C ALA A 350 1.68 9.08 13.86
N GLU A 351 2.00 10.17 14.55
CA GLU A 351 1.09 10.88 15.45
C GLU A 351 -0.14 11.43 14.70
N THR A 352 0.08 12.02 13.53
CA THR A 352 -0.99 12.50 12.64
C THR A 352 -1.89 11.34 12.21
N THR A 353 -1.28 10.21 11.80
CA THR A 353 -2.01 9.01 11.40
C THR A 353 -2.84 8.43 12.55
N ALA A 354 -2.28 8.33 13.74
CA ALA A 354 -2.97 7.84 14.93
C ALA A 354 -4.16 8.73 15.29
N THR A 355 -3.94 10.05 15.30
CA THR A 355 -4.98 11.05 15.60
C THR A 355 -6.11 11.01 14.58
N LEU A 356 -5.80 10.98 13.29
CA LEU A 356 -6.82 10.91 12.24
C LEU A 356 -7.53 9.56 12.19
N THR A 357 -6.86 8.46 12.56
CA THR A 357 -7.48 7.15 12.72
C THR A 357 -8.50 7.18 13.87
N ALA A 358 -8.13 7.75 15.02
CA ALA A 358 -9.03 7.92 16.16
C ALA A 358 -10.23 8.82 15.81
N ALA A 359 -10.00 9.93 15.09
CA ALA A 359 -11.05 10.82 14.63
C ALA A 359 -12.01 10.13 13.64
N LEU A 360 -11.48 9.35 12.69
CA LEU A 360 -12.30 8.56 11.75
C LEU A 360 -13.10 7.49 12.49
N TRP A 361 -12.50 6.81 13.47
CA TRP A 361 -13.18 5.84 14.32
C TRP A 361 -14.30 6.49 15.15
N ALA A 362 -14.07 7.64 15.76
CA ALA A 362 -15.10 8.40 16.48
C ALA A 362 -16.23 8.85 15.54
N TYR A 363 -15.90 9.39 14.37
CA TYR A 363 -16.87 9.78 13.35
C TYR A 363 -17.74 8.60 12.90
N SER A 364 -17.14 7.41 12.76
CA SER A 364 -17.86 6.19 12.37
C SER A 364 -19.01 5.87 13.32
N ARG A 365 -18.91 6.21 14.61
CA ARG A 365 -19.95 5.93 15.63
C ARG A 365 -21.30 6.56 15.30
N ARG A 366 -21.31 7.67 14.55
CA ARG A 366 -22.50 8.42 14.15
C ARG A 366 -23.13 7.95 12.83
N LEU A 367 -22.52 6.96 12.17
CA LEU A 367 -22.92 6.53 10.82
C LEU A 367 -23.64 5.17 10.85
N PRO A 368 -24.59 4.92 9.93
CA PRO A 368 -25.29 3.63 9.81
C PRO A 368 -24.42 2.59 9.07
N LEU A 369 -23.32 2.15 9.68
CA LEU A 369 -22.41 1.18 9.08
C LEU A 369 -22.92 -0.26 9.25
N PRO A 370 -22.87 -1.10 8.19
CA PRO A 370 -23.07 -2.54 8.31
C PRO A 370 -22.06 -3.18 9.28
N LYS A 371 -22.41 -4.34 9.85
CA LYS A 371 -21.58 -5.07 10.84
C LYS A 371 -20.12 -5.24 10.39
N ASN A 372 -19.90 -5.65 9.13
CA ASN A 372 -18.55 -5.84 8.58
C ASN A 372 -17.73 -4.54 8.53
N ALA A 373 -18.31 -3.43 8.06
CA ALA A 373 -17.62 -2.13 8.03
C ALA A 373 -17.36 -1.59 9.45
N ARG A 374 -18.27 -1.83 10.39
CA ARG A 374 -18.09 -1.50 11.81
C ARG A 374 -16.91 -2.26 12.42
N LEU A 375 -16.84 -3.56 12.16
CA LEU A 375 -15.75 -4.41 12.63
C LEU A 375 -14.41 -3.98 12.03
N ALA A 376 -14.37 -3.68 10.74
CA ALA A 376 -13.16 -3.20 10.06
C ALA A 376 -12.60 -1.91 10.68
N VAL A 377 -13.46 -0.89 10.92
CA VAL A 377 -12.98 0.37 11.55
C VAL A 377 -12.59 0.19 13.02
N ASN A 378 -13.25 -0.71 13.77
CA ASN A 378 -12.82 -1.05 15.13
C ASN A 378 -11.46 -1.76 15.12
N THR A 379 -11.26 -2.69 14.19
CA THR A 379 -10.00 -3.43 14.02
C THR A 379 -8.87 -2.47 13.65
N MET A 380 -9.13 -1.52 12.75
CA MET A 380 -8.16 -0.48 12.40
C MET A 380 -7.77 0.41 13.58
N MET A 381 -8.72 0.72 14.47
CA MET A 381 -8.42 1.43 15.73
C MET A 381 -7.54 0.59 16.67
N GLY A 382 -7.84 -0.71 16.83
CA GLY A 382 -6.98 -1.61 17.60
C GLY A 382 -5.57 -1.73 17.02
N ALA A 383 -5.48 -1.88 15.69
CA ALA A 383 -4.21 -1.98 14.99
C ALA A 383 -3.35 -0.71 15.14
N VAL A 384 -3.94 0.49 15.11
CA VAL A 384 -3.17 1.72 15.28
C VAL A 384 -2.66 1.89 16.71
N ILE A 385 -3.42 1.45 17.73
CA ILE A 385 -2.96 1.46 19.13
C ILE A 385 -1.74 0.55 19.27
N VAL A 386 -1.83 -0.69 18.78
CA VAL A 386 -0.70 -1.64 18.79
C VAL A 386 0.49 -1.05 18.04
N GLN A 387 0.27 -0.43 16.88
CA GLN A 387 1.35 0.15 16.07
C GLN A 387 2.07 1.29 16.79
N VAL A 388 1.34 2.18 17.45
CA VAL A 388 1.92 3.27 18.25
C VAL A 388 2.72 2.71 19.42
N THR A 389 2.16 1.74 20.15
CA THR A 389 2.87 1.07 21.25
C THR A 389 4.16 0.42 20.78
N LEU A 390 4.13 -0.32 19.66
CA LEU A 390 5.33 -0.93 19.08
C LEU A 390 6.36 0.11 18.64
N GLY A 391 5.93 1.23 18.05
CA GLY A 391 6.82 2.29 17.59
C GLY A 391 7.54 2.98 18.75
N ILE A 392 6.79 3.37 19.78
CA ILE A 392 7.34 3.98 20.99
C ILE A 392 8.25 2.98 21.73
N SER A 393 7.87 1.71 21.81
CA SER A 393 8.70 0.68 22.47
C SER A 393 10.01 0.44 21.70
N THR A 394 9.94 0.33 20.37
CA THR A 394 11.13 0.20 19.51
C THR A 394 12.09 1.36 19.74
N LEU A 395 11.55 2.56 19.90
CA LEU A 395 12.32 3.77 20.13
C LEU A 395 13.00 3.79 21.52
N ILE A 396 12.22 3.59 22.59
CA ILE A 396 12.72 3.69 23.98
C ILE A 396 13.74 2.60 24.29
N TYR A 397 13.56 1.40 23.73
CA TYR A 397 14.49 0.28 23.95
C TYR A 397 15.65 0.23 22.95
N MET A 398 15.91 1.30 22.21
CA MET A 398 17.04 1.41 21.26
C MET A 398 17.02 0.36 20.14
N VAL A 399 15.87 0.23 19.47
CA VAL A 399 15.63 -0.61 18.29
C VAL A 399 15.96 -2.09 18.50
N PRO A 400 15.38 -2.79 19.50
CA PRO A 400 15.51 -4.25 19.57
C PRO A 400 14.93 -4.91 18.32
N ILE A 401 15.62 -5.90 17.76
CA ILE A 401 15.30 -6.50 16.47
C ILE A 401 13.86 -7.05 16.47
N GLU A 402 13.43 -7.68 17.56
CA GLU A 402 12.10 -8.25 17.69
C GLU A 402 11.01 -7.18 17.68
N LEU A 403 11.23 -6.06 18.38
CA LEU A 403 10.29 -4.94 18.40
C LEU A 403 10.24 -4.21 17.07
N ALA A 404 11.39 -3.98 16.43
CA ALA A 404 11.46 -3.36 15.10
C ALA A 404 10.76 -4.24 14.03
N ALA A 405 10.99 -5.55 14.05
CA ALA A 405 10.31 -6.50 13.17
C ALA A 405 8.80 -6.56 13.44
N ALA A 406 8.38 -6.59 14.72
CA ALA A 406 6.98 -6.53 15.10
C ALA A 406 6.32 -5.22 14.67
N HIS A 407 7.01 -4.09 14.80
CA HIS A 407 6.52 -2.78 14.35
C HIS A 407 6.31 -2.75 12.83
N GLN A 408 7.21 -3.35 12.06
CA GLN A 408 7.04 -3.50 10.61
C GLN A 408 5.86 -4.40 10.25
N ALA A 409 5.70 -5.53 10.95
CA ALA A 409 4.54 -6.42 10.77
C ALA A 409 3.22 -5.72 11.14
N GLY A 410 3.22 -4.94 12.22
CA GLY A 410 2.09 -4.13 12.66
C GLY A 410 1.70 -3.05 11.63
N ALA A 411 2.67 -2.43 10.95
CA ALA A 411 2.40 -1.46 9.89
C ALA A 411 1.62 -2.10 8.73
N LEU A 412 2.01 -3.30 8.30
CA LEU A 412 1.28 -4.09 7.30
C LEU A 412 -0.11 -4.50 7.78
N ALA A 413 -0.25 -4.89 9.06
CA ALA A 413 -1.54 -5.21 9.65
C ALA A 413 -2.48 -3.98 9.66
N LEU A 414 -1.95 -2.80 9.97
CA LEU A 414 -2.69 -1.54 9.91
C LEU A 414 -3.15 -1.23 8.47
N VAL A 415 -2.26 -1.32 7.47
CA VAL A 415 -2.62 -1.20 6.05
C VAL A 415 -3.73 -2.19 5.67
N THR A 416 -3.61 -3.44 6.12
CA THR A 416 -4.58 -4.51 5.84
C THR A 416 -5.96 -4.17 6.40
N SER A 417 -6.01 -3.68 7.65
CA SER A 417 -7.26 -3.27 8.30
C SER A 417 -7.91 -2.07 7.60
N ASN A 418 -7.13 -1.11 7.12
CA ASN A 418 -7.62 0.02 6.32
C ASN A 418 -8.16 -0.46 4.96
N PHE A 419 -7.46 -1.39 4.29
CA PHE A 419 -7.91 -1.96 3.01
C PHE A 419 -9.20 -2.75 3.18
N TRP A 420 -9.33 -3.49 4.28
CA TRP A 420 -10.58 -4.14 4.65
C TRP A 420 -11.70 -3.12 4.83
N LEU A 421 -11.47 -2.01 5.56
CA LEU A 421 -12.47 -0.96 5.72
C LEU A 421 -12.89 -0.35 4.38
N ILE A 422 -11.93 0.03 3.54
CA ILE A 422 -12.18 0.57 2.19
C ILE A 422 -13.03 -0.41 1.38
N HIS A 423 -12.64 -1.69 1.36
CA HIS A 423 -13.34 -2.72 0.62
C HIS A 423 -14.77 -2.95 1.16
N ALA A 424 -14.93 -2.99 2.49
CA ALA A 424 -16.22 -3.16 3.16
C ALA A 424 -17.19 -2.00 2.91
N LEU A 425 -16.69 -0.80 2.60
CA LEU A 425 -17.49 0.38 2.29
C LEU A 425 -17.84 0.54 0.80
N ARG A 426 -17.34 -0.34 -0.08
CA ARG A 426 -17.62 -0.27 -1.52
C ARG A 426 -19.11 -0.42 -1.77
N ARG A 427 -19.62 0.44 -2.66
CA ARG A 427 -21.00 0.36 -3.13
C ARG A 427 -21.26 -0.98 -3.82
N VAL A 428 -22.50 -1.42 -3.75
CA VAL A 428 -22.98 -2.64 -4.39
C VAL A 428 -23.94 -2.21 -5.48
N PRO A 429 -23.69 -2.54 -6.76
CA PRO A 429 -24.69 -2.32 -7.79
C PRO A 429 -25.90 -3.19 -7.44
N LEU A 430 -27.04 -2.55 -7.19
CA LEU A 430 -28.33 -3.19 -6.95
C LEU A 430 -29.09 -3.32 -8.26
#